data_AF-A0A524GD82-F1
#
_entry.id   AF-A0A524GD82-F1
#
_cell.length_a   1.000
_cell.length_b   1.000
_cell.length_c   1.000
_cell.angle_alpha   90.00
_cell.angle_beta   90.00
_cell.angle_gamma   90.00
#
_symmetry.space_group_name_H-M   'P 1'
#
loop_
_entity.id
_entity.type
_entity.pdbx_description
1 polymer ?
#
loop_
_entity_poly.entity_id
_entity_poly.type
_entity_poly.pdbx_seq_one_letter_code
_entity_poly.pdbx_strand_id
1 'polypeptide(L)' 'MSEINEKLKEISDTMNEHIITVKGTLELLDASVTEDDLRSLVLKAIERMDNMQQLSDELFVVLKQVFEKMRAAKDSKE' A
#
# COMPACT_ATOMS: atom_id res chain seq x y z
N MET A 1 -18.15 11.02 -4.02
CA MET A 1 -17.55 10.52 -2.77
C MET A 1 -17.42 9.00 -2.78
N SER A 2 -18.39 8.27 -3.36
CA SER A 2 -18.35 6.80 -3.48
C SER A 2 -17.09 6.27 -4.19
N GLU A 3 -16.75 6.81 -5.37
CA GLU A 3 -15.57 6.38 -6.13
C GLU A 3 -14.24 6.58 -5.37
N ILE A 4 -14.13 7.66 -4.59
CA ILE A 4 -12.97 7.91 -3.74
C ILE A 4 -12.90 6.87 -2.63
N ASN A 5 -14.04 6.54 -2.01
CA ASN A 5 -14.08 5.52 -0.96
C ASN A 5 -13.77 4.13 -1.50
N GLU A 6 -14.23 3.79 -2.70
CA GLU A 6 -13.90 2.54 -3.39
C GLU A 6 -12.40 2.45 -3.66
N LYS A 7 -11.80 3.53 -4.19
CA LYS A 7 -10.36 3.61 -4.42
C LYS A 7 -9.54 3.51 -3.13
N LEU A 8 -9.96 4.18 -2.06
CA LEU A 8 -9.31 4.08 -0.74
C LEU A 8 -9.37 2.66 -0.19
N LYS A 9 -10.51 1.98 -0.38
CA LYS A 9 -10.68 0.60 0.02
C LYS A 9 -9.75 -0.33 -0.76
N GLU A 10 -9.68 -0.20 -2.07
CA GLU A 10 -8.80 -1.00 -2.93
C GLU A 10 -7.33 -0.87 -2.52
N ILE A 11 -6.87 0.37 -2.29
CA ILE A 11 -5.50 0.64 -1.81
C ILE A 11 -5.28 -0.02 -0.44
N SER A 12 -6.22 0.16 0.49
CA SER A 12 -6.14 -0.43 1.84
C SER A 12 -6.08 -1.96 1.81
N ASP A 13 -6.94 -2.59 1.03
CA ASP A 13 -7.02 -4.05 0.91
C ASP A 13 -5.71 -4.59 0.30
N THR A 14 -5.20 -3.94 -0.75
CA THR A 14 -3.94 -4.33 -1.42
C THR A 14 -2.72 -4.15 -0.51
N MET A 15 -2.63 -3.02 0.21
CA MET A 15 -1.54 -2.81 1.19
C MET A 15 -1.57 -3.89 2.28
N ASN A 16 -2.75 -4.25 2.77
CA ASN A 16 -2.90 -5.29 3.78
C ASN A 16 -2.43 -6.66 3.26
N GLU A 17 -2.75 -7.01 2.02
CA GLU A 17 -2.25 -8.24 1.38
C GLU A 17 -0.71 -8.26 1.29
N HIS A 18 -0.09 -7.13 0.92
CA HIS A 18 1.37 -7.01 0.92
C HIS A 18 1.97 -7.17 2.31
N ILE A 19 1.39 -6.57 3.36
CA ILE A 19 1.83 -6.72 4.75
C ILE A 19 1.76 -8.19 5.18
N ILE A 20 0.64 -8.86 4.93
CA ILE A 20 0.46 -10.28 5.28
C ILE A 20 1.51 -11.14 4.56
N THR A 21 1.74 -10.88 3.27
CA THR A 21 2.71 -11.64 2.46
C THR A 21 4.14 -11.41 2.93
N VAL A 22 4.51 -10.18 3.27
CA VAL A 22 5.83 -9.87 3.84
C VAL A 22 6.02 -10.61 5.15
N LYS A 23 5.03 -10.59 6.05
CA LYS A 23 5.07 -11.35 7.31
C LYS A 23 5.28 -12.85 7.06
N GLY A 24 4.51 -13.46 6.16
CA GLY A 24 4.68 -14.86 5.79
C GLY A 24 6.05 -15.16 5.16
N THR A 25 6.60 -14.22 4.37
CA THR A 25 7.94 -14.34 3.80
C THR A 25 9.01 -14.34 4.89
N LEU A 26 8.87 -13.49 5.92
CA LEU A 26 9.78 -13.46 7.06
C LEU A 26 9.67 -14.74 7.91
N GLU A 27 8.48 -15.30 8.08
CA GLU A 27 8.29 -16.59 8.75
C GLU A 27 8.98 -17.74 7.99
N LEU A 28 9.06 -17.67 6.66
CA LEU A 28 9.82 -18.64 5.85
C LEU A 28 11.33 -18.46 5.95
N LEU A 29 11.83 -17.24 6.21
CA LEU A 29 13.28 -17.02 6.41
C LEU A 29 13.79 -17.83 7.60
N ASP A 30 13.03 -17.86 8.71
CA ASP A 30 13.39 -18.62 9.91
C ASP A 30 13.46 -20.14 9.68
N ALA A 31 12.75 -20.64 8.67
CA ALA A 31 12.73 -22.04 8.27
C ALA A 31 13.72 -22.39 7.13
N SER A 32 14.34 -21.39 6.51
CA SER A 32 15.18 -21.59 5.32
C SER A 32 16.59 -22.07 5.68
N VAL A 33 17.07 -23.09 4.95
CA VAL A 33 18.36 -23.75 5.21
C VAL A 33 19.46 -23.37 4.23
N THR A 34 19.14 -22.70 3.13
CA THR A 34 20.13 -22.28 2.11
C THR A 34 20.20 -20.77 1.97
N GLU A 35 21.40 -20.26 1.67
CA GLU A 35 21.63 -18.82 1.44
C GLU A 35 20.87 -18.29 0.22
N ASP A 36 20.76 -19.09 -0.83
CA ASP A 36 20.04 -18.72 -2.06
C ASP A 36 18.54 -18.56 -1.80
N ASP A 37 17.93 -19.46 -1.01
CA ASP A 37 16.52 -19.35 -0.63
C ASP A 37 16.27 -18.10 0.24
N LEU A 38 17.15 -17.86 1.22
CA LEU A 38 17.10 -16.65 2.06
C LEU A 38 17.18 -15.37 1.21
N ARG A 39 18.15 -15.31 0.29
CA ARG A 39 18.32 -14.16 -0.61
C ARG A 39 17.07 -13.94 -1.47
N SER A 40 16.51 -15.00 -2.03
CA SER A 40 15.29 -14.95 -2.85
C SER A 40 14.08 -14.43 -2.05
N LEU A 41 13.89 -14.93 -0.82
CA LEU A 41 12.82 -14.49 0.07
C LEU A 41 12.97 -13.01 0.47
N VAL A 42 14.18 -12.58 0.83
CA VAL A 42 14.45 -11.16 1.15
C VAL A 42 14.16 -10.26 -0.04
N LEU A 43 14.58 -10.63 -1.26
CA LEU A 43 14.30 -9.85 -2.46
C LEU A 43 12.79 -9.70 -2.72
N LYS A 44 12.02 -10.78 -2.54
CA LYS A 44 10.55 -10.73 -2.65
C LYS A 44 9.94 -9.81 -1.59
N ALA A 45 10.42 -9.85 -0.35
CA ALA A 45 9.93 -8.97 0.70
C ALA A 45 10.21 -7.48 0.35
N ILE A 46 11.40 -7.18 -0.17
CA ILE A 46 11.77 -5.82 -0.63
C ILE A 46 10.85 -5.36 -1.76
N GLU A 47 10.62 -6.19 -2.78
CA GLU A 47 9.72 -5.86 -3.90
C GLU A 47 8.29 -5.55 -3.40
N ARG A 48 7.81 -6.26 -2.37
CA ARG A 48 6.49 -5.96 -1.77
C ARG A 48 6.48 -4.64 -0.99
N MET A 49 7.58 -4.28 -0.34
CA MET A 49 7.73 -2.96 0.29
C MET A 49 7.72 -1.84 -0.76
N ASP A 50 8.39 -2.03 -1.89
CA ASP A 50 8.38 -1.07 -3.00
C ASP A 50 6.97 -0.87 -3.57
N ASN A 51 6.19 -1.94 -3.74
CA ASN A 51 4.80 -1.84 -4.15
C ASN A 51 3.93 -1.09 -3.12
N MET A 52 4.16 -1.31 -1.81
CA MET A 52 3.46 -0.55 -0.77
C MET A 52 3.84 0.93 -0.74
N GLN A 53 5.10 1.27 -1.05
CA GLN A 53 5.53 2.66 -1.22
C GLN A 53 4.71 3.35 -2.32
N GLN A 54 4.55 2.70 -3.48
CA GLN A 54 3.75 3.23 -4.58
C GLN A 54 2.27 3.40 -4.21
N LEU A 55 1.69 2.43 -3.50
CA LEU A 55 0.31 2.52 -2.99
C LEU A 55 0.14 3.66 -1.98
N SER A 56 1.15 3.92 -1.14
CA SER A 56 1.17 5.06 -0.22
C SER A 56 1.19 6.40 -0.96
N ASP A 57 1.95 6.50 -2.07
CA ASP A 57 1.97 7.70 -2.91
C ASP A 57 0.60 7.93 -3.57
N GLU A 58 -0.05 6.86 -4.03
CA GLU A 58 -1.40 6.93 -4.58
C GLU A 58 -2.43 7.36 -3.51
N LEU A 59 -2.35 6.79 -2.30
CA LEU A 59 -3.18 7.17 -1.17
C LEU A 59 -3.06 8.67 -0.87
N PHE A 60 -1.83 9.19 -0.88
CA PHE A 60 -1.56 10.60 -0.66
C PHE A 60 -2.19 11.49 -1.74
N VAL A 61 -2.12 11.09 -3.01
CA VAL A 61 -2.79 11.79 -4.11
C VAL A 61 -4.32 11.82 -3.90
N VAL A 62 -4.92 10.70 -3.51
CA VAL A 62 -6.37 10.63 -3.24
C VAL A 62 -6.76 11.59 -2.11
N LEU A 63 -5.99 11.63 -1.02
CA LEU A 63 -6.26 12.54 0.10
C LEU A 63 -6.14 14.02 -0.30
N LYS A 64 -5.16 14.36 -1.15
CA LYS A 64 -5.08 15.71 -1.74
C LYS A 64 -6.32 16.05 -2.55
N GLN A 65 -6.82 15.12 -3.36
CA GLN A 65 -8.06 15.33 -4.13
C GLN A 65 -9.28 15.56 -3.22
N VAL A 66 -9.37 14.84 -2.09
CA VAL A 66 -10.42 15.08 -1.09
C VAL A 66 -10.30 16.49 -0.52
N PHE A 67 -9.10 16.91 -0.16
CA PHE A 67 -8.85 18.25 0.38
C PHE A 67 -9.24 19.36 -0.62
N GLU A 68 -8.86 19.24 -1.89
CA GLU A 68 -9.24 20.20 -2.93
C GLU A 68 -10.77 20.25 -3.14
N LYS A 69 -11.46 19.10 -3.09
CA LYS A 69 -12.94 19.06 -3.15
C LYS A 69 -13.59 19.77 -1.97
N MET A 70 -13.01 19.67 -0.77
CA MET A 70 -13.49 20.39 0.41
C MET A 70 -13.34 21.91 0.24
N ARG A 71 -12.21 22.36 -0.33
CA ARG A 71 -11.97 23.78 -0.62
C ARG A 71 -12.98 24.33 -1.63
N ALA A 72 -13.18 23.64 -2.74
CA ALA A 72 -14.14 24.05 -3.77
C ALA A 72 -15.58 24.13 -3.23
N ALA A 73 -15.98 23.22 -2.32
CA ALA A 73 -17.30 23.22 -1.69
C ALA A 73 -17.50 24.38 -0.69
N LYS A 74 -16.41 24.95 -0.17
CA LYS A 74 -16.45 26.15 0.67
C LYS A 74 -16.62 27.40 -0.19
N ASP A 75 -15.85 27.50 -1.28
CA ASP A 75 -15.84 28.66 -2.17
C ASP A 75 -17.13 28.79 -3.02
N SER A 76 -17.96 27.74 -3.09
CA SER A 76 -19.25 27.74 -3.81
C SER A 76 -20.47 28.04 -2.92
N LYS A 77 -20.25 28.29 -1.62
CA LYS A 77 -21.29 28.70 -0.66
C LYS A 77 -21.23 30.19 -0.28
N GLU A 78 -20.25 30.92 -0.81
CA GLU A 78 -20.14 32.39 -0.77
C GLU A 78 -20.61 32.97 -2.11
#